data_AF-A0A7V7BG55-F1
#
_entry.id   AF-A0A7V7BG55-F1
#
_cell.length_a   1.000
_cell.length_b   1.000
_cell.length_c   1.000
_cell.angle_alpha   90.00
_cell.angle_beta   90.00
_cell.angle_gamma   90.00
#
_symmetry.space_group_name_H-M   'P 1'
#
loop_
_entity.id
_entity.type
_entity.pdbx_description
1 polymer ?
#
loop_
_entity_poly.entity_id
_entity_poly.type
_entity_poly.pdbx_seq_one_letter_code
_entity_poly.pdbx_strand_id
1 'polypeptide(L)'
;MLLKEIYQLAVRMGMEHDPRGQEALQALLAENRKKYQEMKEEEKKFFDLEQLENPYSDTRVLAGSLDLEVKRVLAGIDMEVGEVLLADRLQNIDLILSHHPEGKALAALHEVMHLQEDYLEQFGVPINVAEGIMSSRISEVKRGLSPINHQKAVDAARLLGLAFMSVHTPADNLVNDFLTKLFAEKEPKKVGDILKILKEIPEYAQATQLNAGPQIFVGSEDRRCGKIMV
;
A
#
# COMPACT_ATOMS: atom_id res chain seq x y z
N MET A 1 0.37 -20.12 10.37
CA MET A 1 1.57 -19.53 9.73
C MET A 1 2.24 -18.65 10.77
N LEU A 2 3.56 -18.50 10.72
CA LEU A 2 4.26 -17.52 11.54
C LEU A 2 4.00 -16.11 11.00
N LEU A 3 4.00 -15.10 11.88
CA LEU A 3 3.82 -13.70 11.48
C LEU A 3 4.82 -13.28 10.38
N LYS A 4 6.08 -13.72 10.49
CA LYS A 4 7.10 -13.47 9.45
C LYS A 4 6.75 -14.07 8.09
N GLU A 5 6.10 -15.23 8.06
CA GLU A 5 5.72 -15.90 6.80
C GLU A 5 4.59 -15.15 6.12
N ILE A 6 3.64 -14.61 6.90
CA ILE A 6 2.56 -13.76 6.39
C ILE A 6 3.16 -12.47 5.79
N TYR A 7 4.12 -11.86 6.49
CA TYR A 7 4.80 -10.64 6.01
C TYR A 7 5.59 -10.86 4.73
N GLN A 8 6.41 -11.90 4.70
CA GLN A 8 7.19 -12.25 3.52
C GLN A 8 6.30 -12.61 2.33
N LEU A 9 5.17 -13.29 2.57
CA LEU A 9 4.17 -13.56 1.54
C LEU A 9 3.61 -12.27 0.96
N ALA A 10 3.18 -11.33 1.81
CA ALA A 10 2.63 -10.05 1.39
C ALA A 10 3.63 -9.24 0.54
N VAL A 11 4.87 -9.08 1.03
CA VAL A 11 5.93 -8.35 0.30
C VAL A 11 6.21 -9.03 -1.03
N ARG A 12 6.38 -10.36 -1.05
CA ARG A 12 6.63 -11.11 -2.29
C ARG A 12 5.52 -10.91 -3.31
N MET A 13 4.25 -11.07 -2.91
CA MET A 13 3.12 -10.90 -3.81
C MET A 13 3.04 -9.48 -4.36
N GLY A 14 3.33 -8.47 -3.53
CA GLY A 14 3.42 -7.08 -3.95
C GLY A 14 4.49 -6.84 -5.00
N MET A 15 5.67 -7.43 -4.81
CA MET A 15 6.78 -7.34 -5.77
C MET A 15 6.47 -8.05 -7.08
N GLU A 16 5.85 -9.24 -7.02
CA GLU A 16 5.45 -10.02 -8.20
C GLU A 16 4.48 -9.27 -9.12
N HIS A 17 3.63 -8.40 -8.55
CA HIS A 17 2.59 -7.65 -9.26
C HIS A 17 2.87 -6.13 -9.30
N ASP A 18 4.09 -5.72 -8.97
CA ASP A 18 4.44 -4.30 -8.98
C ASP A 18 4.47 -3.78 -10.43
N PRO A 19 3.78 -2.66 -10.74
CA PRO A 19 3.72 -2.14 -12.10
C PRO A 19 5.10 -1.73 -12.64
N ARG A 20 6.06 -1.38 -11.76
CA ARG A 20 7.43 -1.01 -12.15
C ARG A 20 8.22 -2.19 -12.72
N GLY A 21 7.83 -3.42 -12.37
CA GLY A 21 8.51 -4.64 -12.76
C GLY A 21 9.76 -4.96 -11.91
N GLN A 22 10.22 -6.21 -12.02
CA GLN A 22 11.27 -6.76 -11.16
C GLN A 22 12.61 -6.02 -11.26
N GLU A 23 13.01 -5.58 -12.46
CA GLU A 23 14.30 -4.91 -12.65
C GLU A 23 14.37 -3.58 -11.88
N ALA A 24 13.31 -2.78 -11.93
CA ALA A 24 13.21 -1.52 -11.18
C ALA A 24 13.24 -1.76 -9.67
N LEU A 25 12.54 -2.79 -9.18
CA LEU A 25 12.56 -3.16 -7.76
C LEU A 25 13.96 -3.59 -7.29
N GLN A 26 14.67 -4.38 -8.09
CA GLN A 26 16.03 -4.79 -7.74
C GLN A 26 17.00 -3.61 -7.74
N ALA A 27 16.85 -2.68 -8.67
CA ALA A 27 17.64 -1.44 -8.70
C ALA A 27 17.39 -0.60 -7.42
N LEU A 28 16.13 -0.40 -7.03
CA LEU A 28 15.75 0.31 -5.81
C LEU A 28 16.34 -0.33 -4.55
N LEU A 29 16.22 -1.65 -4.41
CA LEU A 29 16.78 -2.37 -3.25
C LEU A 29 18.32 -2.34 -3.24
N ALA A 30 18.97 -2.35 -4.41
CA ALA A 30 20.41 -2.20 -4.53
C ALA A 30 20.87 -0.79 -4.11
N GLU A 31 20.12 0.25 -4.50
CA GLU A 31 20.37 1.62 -4.08
C GLU A 31 20.22 1.77 -2.55
N ASN A 32 19.15 1.22 -1.97
CA ASN A 32 18.95 1.24 -0.52
C ASN A 32 20.11 0.56 0.23
N ARG A 33 20.58 -0.59 -0.27
CA ARG A 33 21.76 -1.28 0.28
C ARG A 33 23.02 -0.45 0.19
N LYS A 34 23.27 0.19 -0.96
CA LYS A 34 24.43 1.07 -1.15
C LYS A 34 24.37 2.26 -0.18
N LYS A 35 23.21 2.93 -0.11
CA LYS A 35 22.97 4.04 0.81
C LYS A 35 23.25 3.64 2.25
N TYR A 36 22.74 2.49 2.69
CA TYR A 36 23.00 1.98 4.05
C TYR A 36 24.49 1.69 4.30
N GLN A 37 25.21 1.11 3.33
CA GLN A 37 26.64 0.82 3.47
C GLN A 37 27.50 2.10 3.58
N GLU A 38 27.13 3.15 2.85
CA GLU A 38 27.83 4.43 2.82
C GLU A 38 27.49 5.35 4.03
N MET A 39 26.40 5.05 4.76
CA MET A 39 26.02 5.79 5.97
C MET A 39 27.06 5.67 7.08
N LYS A 40 27.19 6.73 7.88
CA LYS A 40 27.99 6.69 9.10
C LYS A 40 27.32 5.76 10.12
N GLU A 41 28.11 5.15 11.00
CA GLU A 41 27.58 4.27 12.06
C GLU A 41 26.53 4.97 12.95
N GLU A 42 26.67 6.28 13.14
CA GLU A 42 25.69 7.08 13.88
C GLU A 42 24.36 7.28 13.13
N GLU A 43 24.32 7.12 11.82
CA GLU A 43 23.10 7.25 11.01
C GLU A 43 22.42 5.89 10.84
N LYS A 44 23.22 4.81 10.73
CA LYS A 44 22.73 3.43 10.60
C LYS A 44 21.77 3.01 11.71
N LYS A 45 21.97 3.50 12.95
CA LYS A 45 21.08 3.25 14.09
C LYS A 45 19.64 3.77 13.92
N PHE A 46 19.41 4.69 12.97
CA PHE A 46 18.09 5.23 12.67
C PHE A 46 17.51 4.73 11.34
N PHE A 47 18.27 3.91 10.61
CA PHE A 47 17.84 3.37 9.33
C PHE A 47 16.80 2.25 9.50
N ASP A 48 15.74 2.27 8.70
CA ASP A 48 14.76 1.18 8.67
C ASP A 48 15.32 0.01 7.84
N LEU A 49 15.92 -0.97 8.51
CA LEU A 49 16.56 -2.14 7.88
C LEU A 49 15.62 -2.93 6.96
N GLU A 50 14.30 -2.84 7.18
CA GLU A 50 13.29 -3.42 6.29
C GLU A 50 13.42 -2.91 4.85
N GLN A 51 13.87 -1.68 4.62
CA GLN A 51 14.05 -1.10 3.29
C GLN A 51 15.12 -1.82 2.43
N LEU A 52 15.93 -2.69 3.05
CA LEU A 52 16.94 -3.48 2.34
C LEU A 52 16.31 -4.68 1.60
N GLU A 53 15.13 -5.12 2.02
CA GLU A 53 14.47 -6.33 1.49
C GLU A 53 13.01 -6.06 1.08
N ASN A 54 12.38 -5.01 1.61
CA ASN A 54 11.03 -4.59 1.30
C ASN A 54 11.03 -3.19 0.66
N PRO A 55 10.64 -3.04 -0.61
CA PRO A 55 10.63 -1.76 -1.31
C PRO A 55 9.45 -0.84 -0.90
N TYR A 56 8.53 -1.31 -0.07
CA TYR A 56 7.29 -0.61 0.31
C TYR A 56 7.39 -0.06 1.72
N SER A 57 7.55 1.25 1.91
CA SER A 57 7.68 1.85 3.25
C SER A 57 6.40 1.80 4.11
N ASP A 58 5.25 1.64 3.46
CA ASP A 58 3.91 1.62 4.06
C ASP A 58 3.44 0.24 4.56
N THR A 59 4.28 -0.80 4.39
CA THR A 59 3.93 -2.18 4.72
C THR A 59 4.90 -2.73 5.74
N ARG A 60 4.46 -2.91 6.98
CA ARG A 60 5.35 -3.30 8.10
C ARG A 60 4.63 -4.20 9.10
N VAL A 61 5.42 -5.06 9.76
CA VAL A 61 5.06 -5.54 11.10
C VAL A 61 5.32 -4.40 12.08
N LEU A 62 4.28 -3.98 12.80
CA LEU A 62 4.27 -2.82 13.69
C LEU A 62 4.38 -3.22 15.16
N ALA A 63 3.84 -4.38 15.52
CA ALA A 63 3.91 -4.98 16.84
C ALA A 63 3.85 -6.51 16.78
N GLY A 64 4.40 -7.18 17.80
CA GLY A 64 4.40 -8.64 17.93
C GLY A 64 5.73 -9.30 17.55
N SER A 65 5.88 -10.56 17.96
CA SER A 65 7.04 -11.38 17.60
C SER A 65 6.90 -11.92 16.19
N LEU A 66 7.96 -11.86 15.40
CA LEU A 66 8.02 -12.47 14.06
C LEU A 66 7.82 -14.00 14.08
N ASP A 67 8.12 -14.64 15.22
CA ASP A 67 7.94 -16.08 15.45
C ASP A 67 6.58 -16.41 16.10
N LEU A 68 5.67 -15.43 16.22
CA LEU A 68 4.30 -15.69 16.67
C LEU A 68 3.58 -16.61 15.68
N GLU A 69 3.02 -17.71 16.19
CA GLU A 69 2.10 -18.55 15.43
C GLU A 69 0.73 -17.86 15.35
N VAL A 70 0.34 -17.43 14.15
CA VAL A 70 -0.94 -16.77 13.89
C VAL A 70 -1.98 -17.79 13.46
N LYS A 71 -3.09 -17.87 14.21
CA LYS A 71 -4.24 -18.74 13.95
C LYS A 71 -5.50 -17.94 13.62
N ARG A 72 -5.67 -16.74 14.20
CA ARG A 72 -6.82 -15.87 13.96
C ARG A 72 -6.35 -14.44 13.70
N VAL A 73 -6.87 -13.90 12.60
CA VAL A 73 -6.58 -12.55 12.14
C VAL A 73 -7.87 -11.73 12.21
N LEU A 74 -7.79 -10.52 12.74
CA LEU A 74 -8.79 -9.48 12.50
C LEU A 74 -8.24 -8.55 11.42
N ALA A 75 -8.87 -8.55 10.25
CA ALA A 75 -8.44 -7.73 9.11
C ALA A 75 -9.45 -6.60 8.85
N GLY A 76 -8.95 -5.41 8.52
CA GLY A 76 -9.77 -4.25 8.17
C GLY A 76 -8.98 -3.19 7.40
N ILE A 77 -9.70 -2.19 6.88
CA ILE A 77 -9.08 -1.10 6.11
C ILE A 77 -8.32 -0.17 7.07
N ASP A 78 -9.08 0.46 7.97
CA ASP A 78 -8.58 1.28 9.07
C ASP A 78 -8.65 0.46 10.36
N MET A 79 -7.50 0.28 11.02
CA MET A 79 -7.43 -0.44 12.31
C MET A 79 -6.87 0.49 13.38
N GLU A 80 -7.70 1.43 13.83
CA GLU A 80 -7.32 2.40 14.85
C GLU A 80 -7.52 1.81 16.27
N VAL A 81 -7.41 2.65 17.30
CA VAL A 81 -7.59 2.20 18.70
C VAL A 81 -8.96 1.54 18.93
N GLY A 82 -10.01 1.97 18.24
CA GLY A 82 -11.35 1.37 18.36
C GLY A 82 -11.34 -0.10 17.95
N GLU A 83 -10.72 -0.40 16.82
CA GLU A 83 -10.62 -1.75 16.26
C GLU A 83 -9.65 -2.62 17.05
N VAL A 84 -8.59 -2.02 17.60
CA VAL A 84 -7.69 -2.70 18.55
C VAL A 84 -8.46 -3.14 19.80
N LEU A 85 -9.31 -2.26 20.37
CA LEU A 85 -10.17 -2.62 21.50
C LEU A 85 -11.22 -3.66 21.10
N LEU A 86 -11.75 -3.60 19.87
CA LEU A 86 -12.66 -4.63 19.35
C LEU A 86 -11.97 -5.99 19.27
N ALA A 87 -10.72 -6.04 18.79
CA ALA A 87 -9.93 -7.28 18.71
C ALA A 87 -9.78 -7.95 20.09
N ASP A 88 -9.45 -7.15 21.11
CA ASP A 88 -9.38 -7.60 22.50
C ASP A 88 -10.73 -8.16 22.99
N ARG A 89 -11.84 -7.47 22.69
CA ARG A 89 -13.18 -7.89 23.09
C ARG A 89 -13.69 -9.14 22.38
N LEU A 90 -13.34 -9.34 21.12
CA LEU A 90 -13.68 -10.56 20.38
C LEU A 90 -12.94 -11.79 20.93
N GLN A 91 -11.83 -11.58 21.64
CA GLN A 91 -10.95 -12.58 22.24
C GLN A 91 -10.32 -13.53 21.21
N ASN A 92 -9.12 -14.03 21.54
CA ASN A 92 -8.37 -14.98 20.71
C ASN A 92 -8.01 -14.46 19.30
N ILE A 93 -7.80 -13.15 19.15
CA ILE A 93 -7.17 -12.60 17.94
C ILE A 93 -5.67 -12.59 18.18
N ASP A 94 -4.91 -13.19 17.26
CA ASP A 94 -3.45 -13.23 17.35
C ASP A 94 -2.82 -12.04 16.61
N LEU A 95 -3.45 -11.62 15.50
CA LEU A 95 -2.95 -10.58 14.61
C LEU A 95 -4.07 -9.62 14.20
N ILE A 96 -3.81 -8.33 14.35
CA ILE A 96 -4.51 -7.25 13.66
C ILE A 96 -3.79 -7.01 12.33
N LEU A 97 -4.54 -7.05 11.22
CA LEU A 97 -4.07 -6.75 9.89
C LEU A 97 -4.81 -5.52 9.34
N SER A 98 -4.08 -4.43 9.16
CA SER A 98 -4.59 -3.21 8.53
C SER A 98 -4.21 -3.16 7.05
N HIS A 99 -5.09 -2.56 6.24
CA HIS A 99 -4.71 -2.11 4.91
C HIS A 99 -3.98 -0.77 5.00
N HIS A 100 -4.63 0.27 5.55
CA HIS A 100 -4.00 1.56 5.72
C HIS A 100 -2.85 1.48 6.74
N PRO A 101 -1.72 2.14 6.46
CA PRO A 101 -0.56 2.05 7.31
C PRO A 101 -0.78 2.74 8.65
N GLU A 102 -0.12 2.20 9.67
CA GLU A 102 -0.08 2.76 11.03
C GLU A 102 1.38 2.89 11.50
N GLY A 103 1.62 3.61 12.60
CA GLY A 103 2.94 3.68 13.21
C GLY A 103 4.04 4.17 12.26
N LYS A 104 5.18 3.46 12.28
CA LYS A 104 6.33 3.82 11.43
C LYS A 104 6.04 3.73 9.94
N ALA A 105 5.11 2.85 9.52
CA ALA A 105 4.72 2.73 8.13
C ALA A 105 3.96 3.97 7.66
N LEU A 106 3.05 4.48 8.49
CA LEU A 106 2.30 5.71 8.21
C LEU A 106 3.23 6.92 8.15
N ALA A 107 4.18 7.02 9.08
CA ALA A 107 5.16 8.11 9.10
C ALA A 107 6.01 8.15 7.82
N ALA A 108 6.27 6.99 7.22
CA ALA A 108 7.05 6.82 6.01
C ALA A 108 6.19 6.67 4.73
N LEU A 109 4.87 6.87 4.79
CA LEU A 109 3.97 6.68 3.65
C LEU A 109 4.38 7.49 2.42
N HIS A 110 4.85 8.73 2.63
CA HIS A 110 5.30 9.60 1.56
C HIS A 110 6.45 9.03 0.71
N GLU A 111 7.26 8.12 1.26
CA GLU A 111 8.41 7.54 0.54
C GLU A 111 7.96 6.56 -0.56
N VAL A 112 6.87 5.81 -0.36
CA VAL A 112 6.37 4.86 -1.38
C VAL A 112 5.72 5.57 -2.58
N MET A 113 5.37 6.85 -2.42
CA MET A 113 4.71 7.63 -3.47
C MET A 113 5.61 7.89 -4.68
N HIS A 114 6.93 7.76 -4.55
CA HIS A 114 7.87 7.83 -5.68
C HIS A 114 7.61 6.73 -6.72
N LEU A 115 6.96 5.61 -6.34
CA LEU A 115 6.46 4.60 -7.29
C LEU A 115 5.60 5.23 -8.40
N GLN A 116 4.82 6.27 -8.08
CA GLN A 116 3.96 6.95 -9.05
C GLN A 116 4.76 7.68 -10.12
N GLU A 117 5.99 8.10 -9.84
CA GLU A 117 6.88 8.74 -10.82
C GLU A 117 7.26 7.74 -11.92
N ASP A 118 7.71 6.54 -11.51
CA ASP A 118 8.01 5.42 -12.41
C ASP A 118 6.76 4.99 -13.19
N TYR A 119 5.60 4.94 -12.52
CA TYR A 119 4.36 4.53 -13.17
C TYR A 119 3.91 5.55 -14.23
N LEU A 120 4.02 6.86 -13.97
CA LEU A 120 3.78 7.90 -14.96
C LEU A 120 4.75 7.79 -16.14
N GLU A 121 6.02 7.45 -15.89
CA GLU A 121 7.02 7.26 -16.94
C GLU A 121 6.63 6.15 -17.91
N GLN A 122 6.17 5.00 -17.40
CA GLN A 122 5.65 3.92 -18.23
C GLN A 122 4.44 4.32 -19.09
N PHE A 123 3.73 5.37 -18.65
CA PHE A 123 2.61 5.94 -19.39
C PHE A 123 2.99 7.05 -20.37
N GLY A 124 4.28 7.34 -20.50
CA GLY A 124 4.83 8.26 -21.51
C GLY A 124 5.08 9.67 -20.99
N VAL A 125 5.01 9.89 -19.68
CA VAL A 125 5.41 11.15 -19.05
C VAL A 125 6.93 11.12 -18.85
N PRO A 126 7.72 12.08 -19.36
CA PRO A 126 9.15 12.11 -19.07
C PRO A 126 9.43 12.13 -17.56
N ILE A 127 10.40 11.33 -17.08
CA ILE A 127 10.64 11.15 -15.63
C ILE A 127 10.82 12.48 -14.88
N ASN A 128 11.56 13.43 -15.45
CA ASN A 128 11.76 14.74 -14.85
C ASN A 128 10.46 15.56 -14.70
N VAL A 129 9.45 15.31 -15.54
CA VAL A 129 8.12 15.91 -15.43
C VAL A 129 7.29 15.16 -14.39
N ALA A 130 7.37 13.84 -14.34
CA ALA A 130 6.69 13.01 -13.33
C ALA A 130 7.14 13.37 -11.91
N GLU A 131 8.46 13.45 -11.68
CA GLU A 131 9.06 13.93 -10.43
C GLU A 131 8.59 15.35 -10.08
N GLY A 132 8.53 16.24 -11.08
CA GLY A 132 8.01 17.60 -10.92
C GLY A 132 6.57 17.63 -10.41
N ILE A 133 5.68 16.82 -11.01
CA ILE A 133 4.27 16.70 -10.60
C ILE A 133 4.17 16.14 -9.18
N MET A 134 4.86 15.03 -8.91
CA MET A 134 4.74 14.29 -7.66
C MET A 134 5.39 15.00 -6.48
N SER A 135 6.48 15.75 -6.69
CA SER A 135 7.20 16.47 -5.62
C SER A 135 6.30 17.31 -4.71
N SER A 136 5.33 18.02 -5.30
CA SER A 136 4.38 18.87 -4.59
C SER A 136 3.46 18.06 -3.67
N ARG A 137 2.92 16.96 -4.21
CA ARG A 137 1.99 16.06 -3.52
C ARG A 137 2.68 15.25 -2.43
N ILE A 138 3.87 14.70 -2.71
CA ILE A 138 4.70 13.98 -1.74
C ILE A 138 5.04 14.91 -0.55
N SER A 139 5.43 16.15 -0.85
CA SER A 139 5.74 17.15 0.18
C SER A 139 4.54 17.54 1.03
N GLU A 140 3.36 17.64 0.42
CA GLU A 140 2.09 17.88 1.13
C GLU A 140 1.78 16.74 2.11
N VAL A 141 1.82 15.48 1.63
CA VAL A 141 1.57 14.29 2.45
C VAL A 141 2.57 14.21 3.60
N LYS A 142 3.87 14.37 3.33
CA LYS A 142 4.91 14.37 4.36
C LYS A 142 4.65 15.37 5.48
N ARG A 143 4.31 16.62 5.11
CA ARG A 143 4.01 17.67 6.10
C ARG A 143 2.70 17.43 6.83
N GLY A 144 1.68 16.91 6.13
CA GLY A 144 0.37 16.60 6.71
C GLY A 144 0.43 15.47 7.74
N LEU A 145 1.28 14.47 7.51
CA LEU A 145 1.48 13.36 8.43
C LEU A 145 2.44 13.70 9.58
N SER A 146 3.42 14.58 9.35
CA SER A 146 4.43 14.92 10.38
C SER A 146 3.91 15.22 11.79
N PRO A 147 2.79 15.95 12.02
CA PRO A 147 2.34 16.29 13.36
C PRO A 147 1.44 15.23 14.03
N ILE A 148 1.05 14.15 13.34
CA ILE A 148 0.07 13.20 13.89
C ILE A 148 0.72 12.25 14.89
N ASN A 149 -0.10 11.66 15.77
CA ASN A 149 0.35 10.59 16.66
C ASN A 149 0.32 9.23 15.94
N HIS A 150 1.38 8.96 15.17
CA HIS A 150 1.51 7.75 14.38
C HIS A 150 1.39 6.45 15.20
N GLN A 151 1.82 6.44 16.46
CA GLN A 151 1.92 5.20 17.23
C GLN A 151 0.67 4.85 18.04
N LYS A 152 -0.39 5.69 17.98
CA LYS A 152 -1.57 5.55 18.85
C LYS A 152 -2.18 4.14 18.83
N ALA A 153 -2.46 3.59 17.65
CA ALA A 153 -3.04 2.26 17.51
C ALA A 153 -2.02 1.14 17.79
N VAL A 154 -0.78 1.33 17.37
CA VAL A 154 0.32 0.37 17.60
C VAL A 154 0.63 0.20 19.08
N ASP A 155 0.68 1.29 19.85
CA ASP A 155 0.93 1.25 21.28
C ASP A 155 -0.26 0.64 22.04
N ALA A 156 -1.50 0.90 21.61
CA ALA A 156 -2.67 0.21 22.16
C ALA A 156 -2.59 -1.30 21.94
N ALA A 157 -2.20 -1.75 20.73
CA ALA A 157 -2.02 -3.17 20.42
C ALA A 157 -0.93 -3.80 21.29
N ARG A 158 0.20 -3.12 21.49
CA ARG A 158 1.29 -3.57 22.37
C ARG A 158 0.83 -3.73 23.82
N LEU A 159 0.09 -2.77 24.35
CA LEU A 159 -0.44 -2.82 25.72
C LEU A 159 -1.38 -4.00 25.96
N LEU A 160 -2.11 -4.41 24.91
CA LEU A 160 -3.04 -5.56 24.95
C LEU A 160 -2.39 -6.88 24.52
N GLY A 161 -1.09 -6.87 24.18
CA GLY A 161 -0.37 -8.07 23.74
C GLY A 161 -0.79 -8.59 22.37
N LEU A 162 -1.36 -7.74 21.51
CA LEU A 162 -1.80 -8.09 20.16
C LEU A 162 -0.68 -7.81 19.14
N ALA A 163 -0.44 -8.74 18.21
CA ALA A 163 0.40 -8.43 17.06
C ALA A 163 -0.36 -7.52 16.10
N PHE A 164 0.39 -6.68 15.39
CA PHE A 164 -0.18 -5.71 14.46
C PHE A 164 0.74 -5.53 13.26
N MET A 165 0.14 -5.57 12.08
CA MET A 165 0.78 -5.41 10.78
C MET A 165 -0.07 -4.54 9.86
N SER A 166 0.59 -3.80 8.96
CA SER A 166 -0.06 -3.16 7.80
C SER A 166 0.42 -3.80 6.50
N VAL A 167 -0.49 -3.94 5.52
CA VAL A 167 -0.18 -4.34 4.14
C VAL A 167 -0.96 -3.40 3.20
N HIS A 168 -0.25 -2.41 2.67
CA HIS A 168 -0.83 -1.35 1.85
C HIS A 168 -0.45 -1.55 0.37
N THR A 169 0.62 -0.92 -0.13
CA THR A 169 1.02 -0.99 -1.55
C THR A 169 1.04 -2.41 -2.14
N PRO A 170 1.51 -3.48 -1.44
CA PRO A 170 1.41 -4.83 -1.96
C PRO A 170 -0.01 -5.30 -2.30
N ALA A 171 -1.01 -4.94 -1.48
CA ALA A 171 -2.40 -5.25 -1.75
C ALA A 171 -2.93 -4.42 -2.93
N ASP A 172 -2.56 -3.15 -3.01
CA ASP A 172 -2.95 -2.25 -4.11
C ASP A 172 -2.37 -2.70 -5.45
N ASN A 173 -1.13 -3.17 -5.47
CA ASN A 173 -0.49 -3.72 -6.66
C ASN A 173 -1.28 -4.92 -7.23
N LEU A 174 -1.83 -5.78 -6.38
CA LEU A 174 -2.68 -6.89 -6.82
C LEU A 174 -3.97 -6.40 -7.48
N VAL A 175 -4.60 -5.36 -6.92
CA VAL A 175 -5.79 -4.75 -7.51
C VAL A 175 -5.44 -4.05 -8.83
N ASN A 176 -4.32 -3.33 -8.89
CA ASN A 176 -3.83 -2.66 -10.09
C ASN A 176 -3.60 -3.67 -11.22
N ASP A 177 -2.89 -4.77 -10.95
CA ASP A 177 -2.64 -5.84 -11.92
C ASP A 177 -3.95 -6.50 -12.40
N PHE A 178 -4.84 -6.84 -11.46
CA PHE A 178 -6.15 -7.43 -11.78
C PHE A 178 -6.98 -6.54 -12.71
N LEU A 179 -7.14 -5.26 -12.36
CA LEU A 179 -7.91 -4.31 -13.17
C LEU A 179 -7.22 -4.00 -14.50
N THR A 180 -5.90 -3.89 -14.52
CA THR A 180 -5.13 -3.67 -15.76
C THR A 180 -5.36 -4.82 -16.73
N LYS A 181 -5.26 -6.07 -16.27
CA LYS A 181 -5.55 -7.27 -17.08
C LYS A 181 -7.00 -7.30 -17.53
N LEU A 182 -7.94 -7.00 -16.63
CA LEU A 182 -9.36 -6.97 -16.96
C LEU A 182 -9.68 -5.95 -18.07
N PHE A 183 -9.14 -4.74 -17.99
CA PHE A 183 -9.38 -3.73 -19.03
C PHE A 183 -8.65 -4.03 -20.33
N ALA A 184 -7.48 -4.67 -20.29
CA ALA A 184 -6.81 -5.17 -21.47
C ALA A 184 -7.63 -6.26 -22.19
N GLU A 185 -8.30 -7.14 -21.43
CA GLU A 185 -9.16 -8.19 -21.99
C GLU A 185 -10.48 -7.62 -22.54
N LYS A 186 -11.15 -6.76 -21.78
CA LYS A 186 -12.48 -6.23 -22.14
C LYS A 186 -12.42 -5.14 -23.22
N GLU A 187 -11.26 -4.51 -23.39
CA GLU A 187 -11.02 -3.40 -24.33
C GLU A 187 -12.16 -2.36 -24.41
N PRO A 188 -12.56 -1.73 -23.29
CA PRO A 188 -13.67 -0.78 -23.30
C PRO A 188 -13.42 0.37 -24.29
N LYS A 189 -14.44 0.73 -25.06
CA LYS A 189 -14.32 1.78 -26.10
C LYS A 189 -14.72 3.15 -25.56
N LYS A 190 -15.68 3.20 -24.64
CA LYS A 190 -16.15 4.43 -23.98
C LYS A 190 -15.90 4.41 -22.48
N VAL A 191 -15.74 5.59 -21.87
CA VAL A 191 -15.57 5.75 -20.41
C VAL A 191 -16.75 5.14 -19.65
N GLY A 192 -17.98 5.23 -20.18
CA GLY A 192 -19.14 4.56 -19.59
C GLY A 192 -19.04 3.03 -19.56
N ASP A 193 -18.25 2.42 -20.45
CA ASP A 193 -18.02 0.96 -20.45
C ASP A 193 -17.12 0.55 -19.28
N ILE A 194 -16.19 1.41 -18.84
CA ILE A 194 -15.38 1.18 -17.62
C ILE A 194 -16.31 1.05 -16.41
N LEU A 195 -17.27 1.97 -16.24
CA LEU A 195 -18.22 1.91 -15.13
C LEU A 195 -19.06 0.62 -15.15
N LYS A 196 -19.47 0.16 -16.34
CA LYS A 196 -20.23 -1.09 -16.49
C LYS A 196 -19.37 -2.29 -16.09
N ILE A 197 -18.15 -2.38 -16.61
CA ILE A 197 -17.20 -3.47 -16.29
C ILE A 197 -16.92 -3.49 -14.79
N LEU A 198 -16.63 -2.34 -14.17
CA LEU A 198 -16.39 -2.28 -12.73
C LEU A 198 -17.61 -2.78 -11.95
N LYS A 199 -18.84 -2.40 -12.33
CA LYS A 199 -20.07 -2.86 -11.66
C LYS A 199 -20.40 -4.35 -11.88
N GLU A 200 -19.69 -5.07 -12.75
CA GLU A 200 -19.76 -6.53 -12.84
C GLU A 200 -18.97 -7.23 -11.73
N ILE A 201 -18.01 -6.53 -11.12
CA ILE A 201 -17.20 -7.03 -10.01
C ILE A 201 -18.01 -6.88 -8.69
N PRO A 202 -18.14 -7.93 -7.86
CA PRO A 202 -18.96 -7.92 -6.65
C PRO A 202 -18.66 -6.76 -5.69
N GLU A 203 -17.39 -6.43 -5.50
CA GLU A 203 -16.91 -5.38 -4.59
C GLU A 203 -17.45 -4.00 -5.01
N TYR A 204 -17.34 -3.64 -6.29
CA TYR A 204 -17.84 -2.37 -6.82
C TYR A 204 -19.37 -2.32 -6.95
N ALA A 205 -20.00 -3.47 -7.23
CA ALA A 205 -21.46 -3.59 -7.23
C ALA A 205 -22.02 -3.32 -5.83
N GLN A 206 -21.44 -3.94 -4.80
CA GLN A 206 -21.80 -3.73 -3.41
C GLN A 206 -21.53 -2.27 -2.98
N ALA A 207 -20.38 -1.72 -3.35
CA ALA A 207 -20.05 -0.33 -3.06
C ALA A 207 -21.08 0.64 -3.68
N THR A 208 -21.57 0.35 -4.89
CA THR A 208 -22.63 1.15 -5.53
C THR A 208 -23.92 1.15 -4.72
N GLN A 209 -24.30 0.01 -4.13
CA GLN A 209 -25.49 -0.07 -3.25
C GLN A 209 -25.31 0.72 -1.95
N LEU A 210 -24.06 0.91 -1.51
CA LEU A 210 -23.68 1.68 -0.33
C LEU A 210 -23.38 3.16 -0.62
N ASN A 211 -23.75 3.66 -1.81
CA ASN A 211 -23.46 5.02 -2.29
C ASN A 211 -21.97 5.36 -2.43
N ALA A 212 -21.11 4.35 -2.53
CA ALA A 212 -19.65 4.46 -2.67
C ALA A 212 -19.12 3.80 -3.95
N GLY A 213 -19.96 3.67 -4.98
CA GLY A 213 -19.60 3.04 -6.25
C GLY A 213 -18.66 3.88 -7.12
N PRO A 214 -18.12 3.31 -8.21
CA PRO A 214 -17.25 4.02 -9.15
C PRO A 214 -18.00 5.16 -9.85
N GLN A 215 -17.32 6.29 -10.03
CA GLN A 215 -17.88 7.54 -10.57
C GLN A 215 -16.91 8.24 -11.53
N ILE A 216 -17.45 9.05 -12.45
CA ILE A 216 -16.67 9.88 -13.38
C ILE A 216 -16.58 11.29 -12.80
N PHE A 217 -15.40 11.68 -12.31
CA PHE A 217 -15.15 13.04 -11.82
C PHE A 217 -14.82 14.03 -12.94
N VAL A 218 -14.16 13.56 -14.01
CA VAL A 218 -13.72 14.38 -15.15
C VAL A 218 -14.09 13.70 -16.45
N GLY A 219 -14.73 14.44 -17.36
CA GLY A 219 -15.20 13.92 -18.65
C GLY A 219 -16.67 13.49 -18.62
N SER A 220 -17.03 12.55 -19.49
CA SER A 220 -18.40 12.01 -19.58
C SER A 220 -18.38 10.59 -20.10
N GLU A 221 -19.45 9.84 -19.84
CA GLU A 221 -19.60 8.43 -20.25
C GLU A 221 -19.40 8.20 -21.75
N ASP A 222 -19.75 9.18 -22.58
CA ASP A 222 -19.67 9.08 -24.05
C ASP A 222 -18.27 9.28 -24.63
N ARG A 223 -17.29 9.72 -23.83
CA ARG A 223 -15.91 9.91 -24.30
C ARG A 223 -15.23 8.57 -24.54
N ARG A 224 -14.25 8.57 -25.45
CA ARG A 224 -13.41 7.38 -25.73
C ARG A 224 -12.41 7.16 -24.59
N CYS A 225 -12.09 5.90 -24.28
CA CYS A 225 -11.14 5.56 -23.21
C CYS A 225 -9.70 5.97 -23.50
N GLY A 226 -9.22 5.82 -24.73
CA GLY A 226 -7.79 6.00 -25.02
C GLY A 226 -6.93 4.97 -24.29
N LYS A 227 -5.71 5.37 -23.87
CA LYS A 227 -4.85 4.54 -23.01
C LYS A 227 -5.39 4.58 -21.58
N ILE A 228 -5.62 3.42 -20.98
CA ILE A 228 -6.14 3.29 -19.62
C ILE A 228 -4.96 3.06 -18.68
N MET A 229 -4.83 3.94 -17.71
CA MET A 229 -3.95 3.81 -16.54
C MET A 229 -4.87 3.53 -15.35
N VAL A 230 -4.56 2.47 -14.59
CA VAL A 230 -5.34 2.05 -13.42
C VAL A 230 -4.78 2.72 -12.17
#